data_AF-D7C535-F1
#
_entry.id   AF-D7C535-F1
#
_cell.length_a   1.000
_cell.length_b   1.000
_cell.length_c   1.000
_cell.angle_alpha   90.00
_cell.angle_beta   90.00
_cell.angle_gamma   90.00
#
_symmetry.space_group_name_H-M   'P 1'
#
loop_
_entity.id
_entity.type
_entity.pdbx_description
1 polymer ?
#
loop_
_entity_poly.entity_id
_entity_poly.type
_entity_poly.pdbx_seq_one_letter_code
_entity_poly.pdbx_strand_id
1 'polypeptide(L)'
;MTASMAFYADAGTTVRLNEYGTKSPPILTLDGRDHTLSVSSFGRVPVADQLAFAHALATAAADYVKALETYTAARTDGDQKPDGQP
;
A
#
# COMPACT_ATOMS: atom_id res chain seq x y z
N MET A 1 -0.38 20.71 6.49
CA MET A 1 -0.20 19.82 7.65
C MET A 1 -0.17 18.40 7.11
N THR A 2 0.96 17.73 7.17
CA THR A 2 1.15 16.35 6.68
C THR A 2 1.23 15.42 7.88
N ALA A 3 0.27 14.52 8.01
CA ALA A 3 0.37 13.41 8.95
C ALA A 3 1.14 12.28 8.25
N SER A 4 2.22 11.81 8.88
CA SER A 4 2.93 10.63 8.43
C SER A 4 2.65 9.51 9.42
N MET A 5 2.19 8.37 8.94
CA MET A 5 1.98 7.16 9.74
C MET A 5 2.90 6.07 9.18
N ALA A 6 3.63 5.40 10.07
CA ALA A 6 4.45 4.25 9.71
C ALA A 6 3.71 2.97 10.11
N PHE A 7 3.67 2.00 9.21
CA PHE A 7 3.07 0.70 9.42
C PHE A 7 4.14 -0.37 9.20
N TYR A 8 4.26 -1.33 10.12
CA TYR A 8 5.19 -2.44 9.97
C TYR A 8 4.44 -3.65 9.43
N ALA A 9 4.62 -3.93 8.14
CA ALA A 9 4.02 -5.10 7.52
C ALA A 9 4.82 -6.37 7.86
N ASP A 10 4.10 -7.42 8.25
CA ASP A 10 4.61 -8.76 8.48
C ASP A 10 3.82 -9.81 7.67
N ALA A 11 4.16 -11.09 7.82
CA ALA A 11 3.48 -12.18 7.10
C ALA A 11 1.99 -12.35 7.45
N GLY A 12 1.53 -11.75 8.56
CA GLY A 12 0.13 -11.73 8.98
C GLY A 12 -0.62 -10.48 8.52
N THR A 13 0.04 -9.54 7.84
CA THR A 13 -0.58 -8.32 7.35
C THR A 13 -1.47 -8.60 6.14
N THR A 14 -2.70 -8.09 6.16
CA THR A 14 -3.67 -8.27 5.06
C THR A 14 -4.27 -6.94 4.62
N VAL A 15 -4.55 -6.82 3.32
CA VAL A 15 -5.31 -5.70 2.73
C VAL A 15 -6.69 -6.21 2.37
N ARG A 16 -7.74 -5.49 2.79
CA ARG A 16 -9.14 -5.82 2.51
C ARG A 16 -9.90 -4.61 2.01
N LEU A 17 -10.63 -4.78 0.92
CA LEU A 17 -11.60 -3.79 0.43
C LEU A 17 -13.01 -4.24 0.83
N ASN A 18 -13.72 -3.40 1.59
CA ASN A 18 -15.13 -3.60 1.91
C ASN A 18 -15.99 -2.71 1.01
N GLU A 19 -16.84 -3.34 0.20
CA GLU A 19 -17.75 -2.66 -0.72
C GLU A 19 -19.19 -2.77 -0.22
N TYR A 20 -19.92 -1.65 -0.28
CA TYR A 20 -21.30 -1.56 0.21
C TYR A 20 -22.29 -1.14 -0.91
N GLY A 21 -21.88 -1.30 -2.17
CA GLY A 21 -22.63 -0.83 -3.33
C GLY A 21 -22.79 0.70 -3.35
N THR A 22 -23.94 1.18 -3.81
CA THR A 22 -24.24 2.62 -3.88
C THR A 22 -24.76 3.22 -2.57
N LYS A 23 -24.93 2.41 -1.52
CA LYS A 23 -25.53 2.82 -0.25
C LYS A 23 -24.55 3.53 0.68
N SER A 24 -23.28 3.15 0.63
CA SER A 24 -22.22 3.69 1.49
C SER A 24 -20.87 3.73 0.77
N PRO A 25 -19.97 4.67 1.13
CA PRO A 25 -18.61 4.69 0.59
C PRO A 25 -17.84 3.41 0.96
N PRO A 26 -16.97 2.90 0.06
CA PRO A 26 -16.13 1.74 0.35
C PRO A 26 -15.08 2.08 1.41
N ILE A 27 -14.58 1.04 2.08
CA ILE A 27 -13.51 1.16 3.08
C ILE A 27 -12.37 0.21 2.70
N LEU A 28 -11.19 0.76 2.49
CA LEU A 28 -9.95 -0.01 2.34
C LEU A 28 -9.30 -0.15 3.72
N THR A 29 -8.99 -1.37 4.13
CA THR A 29 -8.41 -1.66 5.43
C THR A 29 -7.10 -2.42 5.26
N LEU A 30 -6.07 -2.00 6.00
CA LEU A 30 -4.81 -2.70 6.18
C LEU A 30 -4.79 -3.19 7.63
N ASP A 31 -4.84 -4.50 7.81
CA ASP A 31 -4.90 -5.15 9.11
C ASP A 31 -3.57 -5.86 9.39
N GLY A 32 -2.94 -5.52 10.51
CA GLY A 32 -1.86 -6.27 11.13
C GLY A 32 -2.33 -6.95 12.41
N ARG A 33 -1.43 -7.68 13.07
CA ARG A 33 -1.77 -8.47 14.28
C ARG A 33 -2.40 -7.63 15.40
N ASP A 34 -1.87 -6.43 15.62
CA ASP A 34 -2.24 -5.55 16.75
C ASP A 34 -2.68 -4.15 16.31
N HIS A 35 -2.80 -3.91 15.00
CA HIS A 35 -3.10 -2.58 14.46
C HIS A 35 -3.86 -2.64 13.14
N THR A 36 -4.72 -1.65 12.92
CA THR A 36 -5.52 -1.52 11.70
C THR A 36 -5.45 -0.10 11.19
N LEU A 37 -5.27 0.06 9.88
CA LEU A 37 -5.40 1.33 9.18
C LEU A 37 -6.57 1.24 8.20
N SER A 38 -7.59 2.08 8.36
CA SER A 38 -8.73 2.17 7.44
C SER A 38 -8.73 3.49 6.70
N VAL A 39 -8.88 3.42 5.37
CA VAL A 39 -9.10 4.55 4.48
C VAL A 39 -10.57 4.52 4.06
N SER A 40 -11.31 5.58 4.39
CA SER A 40 -12.73 5.71 4.10
C SER A 40 -13.03 7.10 3.56
N SER A 41 -13.92 7.18 2.58
CA SER A 41 -14.43 8.46 2.11
C SER A 41 -15.62 8.92 2.95
N PHE A 42 -15.67 10.21 3.27
CA PHE A 42 -16.81 10.80 3.96
C PHE A 42 -17.83 11.34 2.95
N GLY A 43 -19.12 11.13 3.20
CA GLY A 43 -20.21 11.57 2.30
C GLY A 43 -20.26 13.08 2.01
N ARG A 44 -19.54 13.90 2.79
CA ARG A 44 -19.40 15.35 2.54
C ARG A 44 -18.38 15.70 1.45
N VAL A 45 -17.53 14.77 1.02
CA VAL A 45 -16.51 15.00 -0.01
C VAL A 45 -17.11 14.69 -1.38
N PRO A 46 -16.96 15.56 -2.40
CA PRO A 46 -17.44 15.28 -3.74
C PRO A 46 -16.89 13.96 -4.31
N VAL A 47 -17.73 13.18 -4.99
CA VAL A 47 -17.35 11.87 -5.55
C VAL A 47 -16.16 11.97 -6.52
N ALA A 48 -16.09 13.05 -7.30
CA ALA A 48 -14.97 13.30 -8.21
C ALA A 48 -13.63 13.40 -7.46
N ASP A 49 -13.60 14.06 -6.30
CA ASP A 49 -12.40 14.20 -5.48
C ASP A 49 -12.03 12.87 -4.82
N GLN A 50 -13.03 12.08 -4.41
CA GLN A 50 -12.80 10.73 -3.89
C GLN A 50 -12.19 9.82 -4.96
N LEU A 51 -12.68 9.88 -6.20
CA LEU A 51 -12.14 9.14 -7.33
C LEU A 51 -10.72 9.58 -7.66
N ALA A 52 -10.46 10.89 -7.70
CA ALA A 52 -9.11 11.42 -7.92
C ALA A 52 -8.12 10.92 -6.86
N PHE A 53 -8.52 10.94 -5.59
CA PHE A 53 -7.72 10.38 -4.50
C PHE A 53 -7.49 8.87 -4.66
N ALA A 54 -8.54 8.10 -4.98
CA ALA A 54 -8.42 6.65 -5.17
C ALA A 54 -7.46 6.30 -6.33
N HIS A 55 -7.51 7.04 -7.44
CA HIS A 55 -6.57 6.89 -8.53
C HIS A 55 -5.14 7.22 -8.12
N ALA A 56 -4.92 8.33 -7.41
CA ALA A 56 -3.59 8.69 -6.91
C ALA A 56 -3.02 7.63 -5.96
N LEU A 57 -3.86 7.07 -5.08
CA LEU A 57 -3.47 5.98 -4.18
C LEU A 57 -3.08 4.72 -4.96
N ALA A 58 -3.87 4.33 -5.97
CA ALA A 58 -3.59 3.17 -6.80
C ALA A 58 -2.27 3.33 -7.59
N THR A 59 -2.02 4.52 -8.15
CA THR A 59 -0.76 4.82 -8.84
C THR A 59 0.44 4.72 -7.89
N ALA A 60 0.35 5.33 -6.70
CA ALA A 60 1.42 5.28 -5.71
C ALA A 60 1.72 3.84 -5.25
N ALA A 61 0.69 3.02 -5.05
CA ALA A 61 0.85 1.61 -4.70
C ALA A 61 1.54 0.81 -5.83
N ALA A 62 1.15 1.03 -7.09
CA ALA A 62 1.78 0.37 -8.23
C ALA A 62 3.26 0.76 -8.38
N ASP A 63 3.58 2.03 -8.19
CA ASP A 63 4.97 2.51 -8.27
C ASP A 63 5.82 1.99 -7.11
N TYR A 64 5.24 1.84 -5.91
CA TYR A 64 5.89 1.17 -4.78
C TYR A 64 6.25 -0.29 -5.11
N VAL A 65 5.34 -1.04 -5.73
CA VAL A 65 5.61 -2.43 -6.16
C VAL A 65 6.77 -2.48 -7.14
N LYS A 66 6.76 -1.65 -8.20
CA LYS A 66 7.88 -1.58 -9.16
C LYS A 66 9.20 -1.23 -8.50
N ALA A 67 9.19 -0.31 -7.54
CA ALA A 67 10.38 0.07 -6.79
C ALA A 67 10.93 -1.10 -5.96
N LEU A 68 10.05 -1.89 -5.33
CA LEU A 68 10.44 -3.11 -4.62
C LEU A 68 10.99 -4.17 -5.57
N GLU A 69 10.35 -4.42 -6.71
CA GLU A 69 10.84 -5.36 -7.73
C GLU A 69 12.23 -4.96 -8.25
N THR A 70 12.42 -3.67 -8.51
CA THR A 70 13.73 -3.14 -8.93
C THR A 70 14.78 -3.33 -7.83
N TYR A 71 14.40 -3.05 -6.58
CA TYR A 71 15.28 -3.22 -5.42
C TYR A 71 15.67 -4.68 -5.20
N THR A 72 14.73 -5.62 -5.32
CA THR A 72 15.02 -7.06 -5.14
C THR A 72 15.85 -7.63 -6.29
N ALA A 73 15.62 -7.20 -7.53
CA ALA A 73 16.44 -7.57 -8.68
C ALA A 73 17.91 -7.16 -8.47
N ALA A 74 18.15 -5.89 -8.07
CA ALA A 74 19.50 -5.38 -7.81
C ALA A 74 20.23 -6.13 -6.67
N ARG A 75 19.50 -6.63 -5.67
CA ARG A 75 20.09 -7.44 -4.58
C ARG A 75 20.43 -8.86 -5.01
N THR A 76 19.62 -9.45 -5.87
CA THR A 76 19.88 -10.79 -6.40
C THR A 76 21.14 -10.79 -7.27
N ASP A 77 21.36 -9.72 -8.03
CA ASP A 77 22.58 -9.52 -8.82
C ASP A 77 23.82 -9.19 -7.95
N GLY A 78 23.59 -8.60 -6.77
CA GLY A 78 24.64 -8.19 -5.82
C GLY A 78 25.12 -9.30 -4.87
N ASP A 79 24.26 -10.26 -4.53
CA ASP A 79 24.62 -11.44 -3.71
C ASP A 79 25.34 -12.53 -4.53
N GLN A 80 25.47 -12.36 -5.85
CA GLN A 80 26.39 -13.14 -6.70
C GLN A 80 27.78 -12.47 -6.79
N LYS A 81 28.42 -12.18 -5.65
CA LYS A 81 29.89 -12.11 -5.63
C LYS A 81 30.41 -13.49 -5.21
N PRO A 82 31.22 -14.16 -6.05
CA PRO A 82 31.74 -15.48 -5.73
C PRO A 82 32.66 -15.38 -4.52
N ASP A 83 32.39 -16.20 -3.51
CA ASP A 83 33.41 -16.62 -2.55
C ASP A 83 34.51 -17.35 -3.33
N GLY A 84 35.46 -16.54 -3.81
CA GLY A 84 36.64 -16.91 -4.55
C GLY A 84 37.81 -16.07 -4.06
N GLN A 85 38.17 -16.34 -2.81
CA GLN A 85 39.50 -16.43 -2.17
C GLN A 85 40.74 -15.81 -2.88
N PRO A 86 41.68 -15.24 -2.10
CA PRO A 86 42.92 -15.94 -1.78
C PRO A 86 43.11 -16.24 -0.27
#